data_AF-A0A956I3R8-F1
#
_entry.id   AF-A0A956I3R8-F1
#
_cell.length_a   1.000
_cell.length_b   1.000
_cell.length_c   1.000
_cell.angle_alpha   90.00
_cell.angle_beta   90.00
_cell.angle_gamma   90.00
#
_symmetry.space_group_name_H-M   'P 1'
#
loop_
_entity.id
_entity.type
_entity.pdbx_description
1 polymer ?
#
loop_
_entity_poly.entity_id
_entity_poly.type
_entity_poly.pdbx_seq_one_letter_code
_entity_poly.pdbx_strand_id
1 'polypeptide(L)'
;PLEAALKALTPTTSPIRFASDSLGHGDTDNRGFLRDESVLAIIVLTDEDDRSVGNTRFLEAVTDEERFTGTAWLHEVARYADGFAALREDPDRLVFAAIAGLPPDLAEGFDAETSLADPRMEVVFDPTDPVYIVPSCVAEGVGRATPPRRLVEVAGAFGDRGQVHSICSDDYRAPLALIAERVGEAITRTWCAD
;
A
#
# COMPACT_ATOMS: atom_id res chain seq x y z
N PRO A 1 4.42 5.13 -0.94
CA PRO A 1 3.34 5.46 0.04
C PRO A 1 3.46 4.75 1.40
N LEU A 2 3.91 3.49 1.44
CA LEU A 2 3.86 2.63 2.61
C LEU A 2 4.73 3.11 3.77
N GLU A 3 5.97 3.54 3.53
CA GLU A 3 6.86 4.03 4.60
C GLU A 3 6.32 5.31 5.25
N ALA A 4 5.72 6.20 4.47
CA ALA A 4 5.11 7.42 5.01
C ALA A 4 3.91 7.10 5.93
N ALA A 5 3.02 6.21 5.49
CA ALA A 5 1.89 5.75 6.29
C ALA A 5 2.35 5.04 7.57
N LEU A 6 3.31 4.12 7.45
CA LEU A 6 3.84 3.39 8.60
C LEU A 6 4.52 4.34 9.58
N LYS A 7 5.32 5.31 9.09
CA LYS A 7 5.98 6.32 9.94
C LYS A 7 4.98 7.18 10.69
N ALA A 8 3.93 7.62 10.02
CA ALA A 8 2.90 8.45 10.63
C ALA A 8 2.22 7.74 11.81
N LEU A 9 2.01 6.42 11.69
CA LEU A 9 1.22 5.64 12.64
C LEU A 9 2.06 4.95 13.73
N THR A 10 3.33 4.66 13.46
CA THR A 10 4.22 3.93 14.38
C THR A 10 4.55 4.80 15.60
N PRO A 11 4.43 4.30 16.85
CA PRO A 11 4.84 5.05 18.04
C PRO A 11 6.37 5.10 18.18
N THR A 12 6.88 6.09 18.90
CA THR A 12 8.33 6.24 19.16
C THR A 12 8.95 5.07 19.93
N THR A 13 8.13 4.30 20.66
CA THR A 13 8.53 3.10 21.41
C THR A 13 8.74 1.85 20.53
N SER A 14 8.28 1.88 19.28
CA SER A 14 8.46 0.77 18.34
C SER A 14 9.95 0.55 18.03
N PRO A 15 10.39 -0.70 17.78
CA PRO A 15 11.74 -0.97 17.28
C PRO A 15 11.94 -0.56 15.82
N ILE A 16 10.87 -0.28 15.06
CA ILE A 16 10.96 0.15 13.66
C ILE A 16 11.69 1.51 13.58
N ARG A 17 12.66 1.59 12.67
CA ARG A 17 13.42 2.82 12.36
C ARG A 17 13.18 3.23 10.92
N PHE A 18 13.06 4.52 10.70
CA PHE A 18 12.82 5.13 9.39
C PHE A 18 14.08 5.84 8.91
N ALA A 19 14.03 6.47 7.73
CA ALA A 19 15.15 7.22 7.14
C ALA A 19 15.91 8.08 8.18
N SER A 20 17.24 8.03 8.11
CA SER A 20 18.15 8.69 9.06
C SER A 20 17.97 8.25 10.53
N ASP A 21 17.60 6.98 10.73
CA ASP A 21 17.33 6.38 12.05
C ASP A 21 16.24 7.11 12.84
N SER A 22 15.32 7.76 12.13
CA SER A 22 14.23 8.50 12.76
C SER A 22 13.17 7.55 13.35
N LEU A 23 12.48 8.03 14.38
CA LEU A 23 11.38 7.33 15.03
C LEU A 23 10.05 7.53 14.27
N GLY A 24 9.04 6.74 14.63
CA GLY A 24 7.67 6.96 14.20
C GLY A 24 7.03 8.19 14.86
N HIS A 25 5.90 8.64 14.33
CA HIS A 25 5.23 9.87 14.72
C HIS A 25 3.88 9.63 15.46
N GLY A 26 3.51 8.37 15.71
CA GLY A 26 2.17 8.00 16.18
C GLY A 26 1.78 8.55 17.56
N ASP A 27 2.75 8.71 18.46
CA ASP A 27 2.60 9.25 19.82
C ASP A 27 3.20 10.66 19.99
N THR A 28 3.68 11.25 18.91
CA THR A 28 4.21 12.62 18.85
C THR A 28 3.31 13.50 17.99
N ASP A 29 3.67 13.73 16.72
CA ASP A 29 2.95 14.64 15.82
C ASP A 29 1.51 14.17 15.57
N ASN A 30 1.28 12.85 15.59
CA ASN A 30 -0.03 12.23 15.36
C ASN A 30 -0.67 11.69 16.65
N ARG A 31 -0.22 12.18 17.81
CA ARG A 31 -0.73 11.72 19.11
C ARG A 31 -2.26 11.85 19.19
N GLY A 32 -2.90 10.75 19.58
CA GLY A 32 -4.35 10.68 19.74
C GLY A 32 -5.12 10.34 18.47
N PHE A 33 -4.44 10.16 17.33
CA PHE A 33 -5.04 9.62 16.12
C PHE A 33 -5.44 8.15 16.31
N LEU A 34 -4.49 7.30 16.75
CA LEU A 34 -4.78 5.92 17.11
C LEU A 34 -5.25 5.83 18.56
N ARG A 35 -6.45 5.31 18.75
CA ARG A 35 -7.00 4.91 20.07
C ARG A 35 -7.09 3.39 20.13
N ASP A 36 -6.88 2.80 21.29
CA ASP A 36 -6.82 1.34 21.48
C ASP A 36 -8.06 0.62 20.91
N GLU A 37 -9.24 1.20 21.13
CA GLU A 37 -10.53 0.65 20.69
C GLU A 37 -10.97 1.04 19.27
N SER A 38 -10.12 1.74 18.51
CA SER A 38 -10.49 2.22 17.17
C SER A 38 -10.18 1.19 16.08
N VAL A 39 -11.10 1.06 15.12
CA VAL A 39 -10.78 0.46 13.83
C VAL A 39 -9.82 1.37 13.07
N LEU A 40 -8.75 0.79 12.52
CA LEU A 40 -7.79 1.46 11.66
C LEU A 40 -8.05 1.09 10.20
N ALA A 41 -8.38 2.08 9.38
CA ALA A 41 -8.41 1.95 7.94
C ALA A 41 -7.21 2.69 7.33
N ILE A 42 -6.38 1.99 6.57
CA ILE A 42 -5.29 2.57 5.79
C ILE A 42 -5.70 2.51 4.32
N ILE A 43 -5.94 3.67 3.72
CA ILE A 43 -6.38 3.78 2.33
C ILE A 43 -5.31 4.53 1.54
N VAL A 44 -4.71 3.86 0.55
CA VAL A 44 -3.71 4.44 -0.36
C VAL A 44 -4.34 4.71 -1.71
N LEU A 45 -4.31 5.96 -2.17
CA LEU A 45 -4.72 6.34 -3.53
C LEU A 45 -3.48 6.84 -4.28
N THR A 46 -3.10 6.17 -5.37
CA THR A 46 -1.84 6.45 -6.08
C THR A 46 -1.85 5.88 -7.50
N ASP A 47 -1.24 6.56 -8.45
CA ASP A 47 -0.95 6.05 -9.80
C ASP A 47 0.42 5.34 -9.88
N GLU A 48 1.23 5.43 -8.83
CA GLU A 48 2.54 4.79 -8.70
C GLU A 48 2.56 3.64 -7.66
N ASP A 49 3.46 2.67 -7.82
CA ASP A 49 3.75 1.67 -6.79
C ASP A 49 4.60 2.24 -5.63
N ASP A 50 4.72 1.48 -4.54
CA ASP A 50 5.59 1.85 -3.44
C ASP A 50 7.08 1.70 -3.77
N ARG A 51 7.84 2.79 -3.68
CA ARG A 51 9.31 2.77 -3.82
C ARG A 51 10.04 3.11 -2.52
N SER A 52 9.47 2.74 -1.39
CA SER A 52 10.04 3.08 -0.09
C SER A 52 11.41 2.40 0.11
N VAL A 53 12.41 3.23 0.36
CA VAL A 53 13.85 2.88 0.36
C VAL A 53 14.33 2.64 1.79
N GLY A 54 14.96 1.50 2.02
CA GLY A 54 15.51 1.16 3.33
C GLY A 54 16.93 1.63 3.59
N ASN A 55 17.71 1.87 2.55
CA ASN A 55 19.04 2.45 2.68
C ASN A 55 19.24 3.56 1.65
N THR A 56 19.00 4.78 2.10
CA THR A 56 19.12 5.99 1.28
C THR A 56 20.55 6.29 0.84
N ARG A 57 21.58 5.75 1.52
CA ARG A 57 22.98 5.90 1.07
C ARG A 57 23.23 5.23 -0.28
N PHE A 58 22.47 4.19 -0.63
CA PHE A 58 22.59 3.59 -1.95
C PHE A 58 22.07 4.50 -3.06
N LEU A 59 21.11 5.40 -2.78
CA LEU A 59 20.58 6.31 -3.79
C LEU A 59 21.65 7.28 -4.31
N GLU A 60 22.63 7.63 -3.46
CA GLU A 60 23.76 8.48 -3.83
C GLU A 60 24.84 7.74 -4.64
N ALA A 61 24.82 6.40 -4.61
CA ALA A 61 25.88 5.53 -5.15
C ALA A 61 25.48 4.78 -6.43
N VAL A 62 24.20 4.82 -6.82
CA VAL A 62 23.68 4.16 -8.03
C VAL A 62 23.49 5.16 -9.16
N THR A 63 23.60 4.69 -10.40
CA THR A 63 23.20 5.45 -11.58
C THR A 63 21.71 5.78 -11.54
N ASP A 64 21.26 6.77 -12.31
CA ASP A 64 19.83 7.07 -12.41
C ASP A 64 19.06 5.84 -12.93
N GLU A 65 19.56 5.18 -13.97
CA GLU A 65 18.97 3.93 -14.50
C GLU A 65 18.84 2.86 -13.42
N GLU A 66 19.90 2.60 -12.65
CA GLU A 66 19.82 1.68 -11.52
C GLU A 66 18.77 2.17 -10.52
N ARG A 67 18.79 3.44 -10.09
CA ARG A 67 17.82 4.01 -9.13
C ARG A 67 16.37 3.75 -9.53
N PHE A 68 16.06 3.81 -10.82
CA PHE A 68 14.72 3.56 -11.35
C PHE A 68 14.41 2.07 -11.55
N THR A 69 15.39 1.25 -11.92
CA THR A 69 15.16 -0.14 -12.32
C THR A 69 15.36 -1.18 -11.22
N GLY A 70 16.22 -0.90 -10.25
CA GLY A 70 16.54 -1.87 -9.21
C GLY A 70 15.62 -1.83 -7.98
N THR A 71 15.65 -2.94 -7.26
CA THR A 71 14.84 -3.17 -6.05
C THR A 71 15.68 -3.43 -4.81
N ALA A 72 17.01 -3.56 -4.94
CA ALA A 72 17.91 -3.98 -3.86
C ALA A 72 18.00 -3.00 -2.67
N TRP A 73 17.62 -1.74 -2.87
CA TRP A 73 17.57 -0.71 -1.81
C TRP A 73 16.16 -0.49 -1.26
N LEU A 74 15.15 -1.14 -1.80
CA LEU A 74 13.80 -1.08 -1.27
C LEU A 74 13.74 -1.90 0.02
N HIS A 75 12.93 -1.45 0.98
CA HIS A 75 12.58 -2.31 2.11
C HIS A 75 11.85 -3.57 1.61
N GLU A 76 11.97 -4.69 2.34
CA GLU A 76 11.10 -5.84 2.12
C GLU A 76 9.63 -5.45 2.36
N VAL A 77 8.70 -6.03 1.60
CA VAL A 77 7.28 -5.70 1.74
C VAL A 77 6.71 -6.15 3.08
N ALA A 78 7.20 -7.27 3.62
CA ALA A 78 6.80 -7.81 4.92
C ALA A 78 6.91 -6.77 6.05
N ARG A 79 7.89 -5.87 5.99
CA ARG A 79 8.03 -4.73 6.92
C ARG A 79 6.73 -3.94 7.09
N TYR A 80 6.01 -3.70 5.99
CA TYR A 80 4.79 -2.89 6.01
C TYR A 80 3.60 -3.69 6.48
N ALA A 81 3.44 -4.92 6.00
CA ALA A 81 2.39 -5.81 6.48
C ALA A 81 2.50 -6.04 7.99
N ASP A 82 3.68 -6.44 8.47
CA ASP A 82 3.96 -6.68 9.88
C ASP A 82 3.86 -5.39 10.71
N GLY A 83 4.40 -4.29 10.18
CA GLY A 83 4.37 -2.99 10.83
C GLY A 83 2.94 -2.47 11.02
N PHE A 84 2.09 -2.61 10.01
CA PHE A 84 0.67 -2.25 10.11
C PHE A 84 -0.09 -3.20 11.03
N ALA A 85 0.12 -4.51 10.90
CA ALA A 85 -0.51 -5.48 11.79
C ALA A 85 -0.19 -5.21 13.27
N ALA A 86 1.03 -4.80 13.59
CA ALA A 86 1.45 -4.45 14.93
C ALA A 86 0.80 -3.17 15.51
N LEU A 87 0.08 -2.38 14.71
CA LEU A 87 -0.64 -1.19 15.18
C LEU A 87 -1.92 -1.54 15.95
N ARG A 88 -2.37 -2.80 15.91
CA ARG A 88 -3.54 -3.28 16.63
C ARG A 88 -3.26 -4.60 17.32
N GLU A 89 -3.67 -4.71 18.58
CA GLU A 89 -3.64 -5.98 19.31
C GLU A 89 -4.58 -7.00 18.66
N ASP A 90 -5.77 -6.52 18.27
CA ASP A 90 -6.73 -7.29 17.50
C ASP A 90 -6.53 -7.03 15.99
N PRO A 91 -6.01 -8.01 15.22
CA PRO A 91 -5.77 -7.83 13.80
C PRO A 91 -7.07 -7.56 13.03
N ASP A 92 -8.24 -7.97 13.52
CA ASP A 92 -9.52 -7.73 12.83
C ASP A 92 -9.94 -6.25 12.83
N ARG A 93 -9.31 -5.42 13.66
CA ARG A 93 -9.54 -3.97 13.70
C ARG A 93 -8.71 -3.20 12.68
N LEU A 94 -8.05 -3.87 11.73
CA LEU A 94 -7.26 -3.24 10.68
C LEU A 94 -7.80 -3.61 9.30
N VAL A 95 -8.08 -2.58 8.49
CA VAL A 95 -8.41 -2.71 7.06
C VAL A 95 -7.33 -1.98 6.26
N PHE A 96 -6.77 -2.65 5.26
CA PHE A 96 -5.87 -2.05 4.29
C PHE A 96 -6.56 -2.01 2.92
N ALA A 97 -6.58 -0.85 2.29
CA ALA A 97 -7.10 -0.70 0.94
C ALA A 97 -6.15 0.14 0.09
N ALA A 98 -6.06 -0.20 -1.19
CA ALA A 98 -5.43 0.64 -2.20
C ALA A 98 -6.39 0.88 -3.37
N ILE A 99 -6.37 2.09 -3.92
CA ILE A 99 -6.93 2.41 -5.23
C ILE A 99 -5.72 2.80 -6.08
N ALA A 100 -5.27 1.88 -6.91
CA ALA A 100 -3.97 1.95 -7.57
C ALA A 100 -4.01 1.38 -8.99
N GLY A 101 -2.85 1.24 -9.65
CA GLY A 101 -2.75 0.77 -11.03
C GLY A 101 -3.15 -0.69 -11.30
N LEU A 102 -4.05 -1.29 -10.53
CA LEU A 102 -4.57 -2.63 -10.83
C LEU A 102 -5.44 -2.55 -12.10
N PRO A 103 -5.27 -3.43 -13.12
CA PRO A 103 -6.20 -3.54 -14.23
C PRO A 103 -7.66 -3.65 -13.75
N PRO A 104 -8.63 -2.93 -14.34
CA PRO A 104 -10.01 -2.92 -13.86
C PRO A 104 -10.64 -4.32 -13.74
N ASP A 105 -10.33 -5.22 -14.68
CA ASP A 105 -10.82 -6.60 -14.68
C ASP A 105 -10.23 -7.46 -13.54
N LEU A 106 -9.04 -7.11 -13.03
CA LEU A 106 -8.45 -7.78 -11.85
C LEU A 106 -8.96 -7.18 -10.53
N ALA A 107 -9.48 -5.95 -10.55
CA ALA A 107 -10.10 -5.34 -9.38
C ALA A 107 -11.47 -5.97 -9.07
N GLU A 108 -12.15 -6.50 -10.09
CA GLU A 108 -13.40 -7.25 -9.93
C GLU A 108 -13.14 -8.59 -9.21
N GLY A 109 -13.44 -8.64 -7.92
CA GLY A 109 -13.16 -9.84 -7.11
C GLY A 109 -11.67 -10.03 -6.83
N PHE A 110 -10.98 -8.92 -6.54
CA PHE A 110 -9.56 -8.87 -6.21
C PHE A 110 -9.05 -10.11 -5.46
N ASP A 111 -8.04 -10.74 -6.05
CA ASP A 111 -7.23 -11.80 -5.45
C ASP A 111 -5.76 -11.47 -5.64
N ALA A 112 -4.98 -11.48 -4.56
CA ALA A 112 -3.59 -11.02 -4.59
C ALA A 112 -2.69 -11.94 -5.42
N GLU A 113 -2.88 -13.26 -5.33
CA GLU A 113 -2.08 -14.25 -6.07
C GLU A 113 -2.32 -14.13 -7.57
N THR A 114 -3.59 -14.13 -7.98
CA THR A 114 -4.01 -13.94 -9.37
C THR A 114 -3.51 -12.61 -9.92
N SER A 115 -3.63 -11.53 -9.14
CA SER A 115 -3.15 -10.21 -9.54
C SER A 115 -1.63 -10.18 -9.75
N LEU A 116 -0.85 -10.77 -8.85
CA LEU A 116 0.62 -10.78 -8.95
C LEU A 116 1.15 -11.68 -10.08
N ALA A 117 0.35 -12.66 -10.51
CA ALA A 117 0.64 -13.57 -11.61
C ALA A 117 0.24 -13.02 -12.99
N ASP A 118 -0.55 -11.95 -13.06
CA ASP A 118 -0.97 -11.35 -14.33
C ASP A 118 0.24 -10.67 -15.04
N PRO A 119 0.49 -10.94 -16.34
CA PRO A 119 1.60 -10.33 -17.07
C PRO A 119 1.58 -8.80 -17.12
N ARG A 120 0.39 -8.17 -17.07
CA ARG A 120 0.28 -6.70 -17.02
C ARG A 120 0.77 -6.12 -15.71
N MET A 121 0.86 -6.95 -14.68
CA MET A 121 1.33 -6.57 -13.36
C MET A 121 2.85 -6.76 -13.20
N GLU A 122 3.57 -7.21 -14.23
CA GLU A 122 5.04 -7.24 -14.24
C GLU A 122 5.61 -5.82 -14.37
N VAL A 123 6.68 -5.52 -13.61
CA VAL A 123 7.37 -4.23 -13.73
C VAL A 123 8.31 -4.29 -14.93
N VAL A 124 7.83 -3.76 -16.05
CA VAL A 124 8.57 -3.69 -17.31
C VAL A 124 8.89 -2.23 -17.61
N PHE A 125 10.14 -1.93 -17.97
CA PHE A 125 10.57 -0.61 -18.40
C PHE A 125 10.38 -0.44 -19.91
N ASP A 126 9.99 0.76 -20.34
CA ASP A 126 9.85 1.08 -21.75
C ASP A 126 11.24 1.02 -22.43
N PRO A 127 11.45 0.21 -23.48
CA PRO A 127 12.74 0.05 -24.12
C PRO A 127 13.22 1.31 -24.86
N THR A 128 12.30 2.24 -25.14
CA THR A 128 12.58 3.53 -25.79
C THR A 128 12.77 4.67 -24.79
N ASP A 129 12.29 4.50 -23.56
CA ASP A 129 12.45 5.45 -22.47
C ASP A 129 12.56 4.72 -21.11
N PRO A 130 13.76 4.27 -20.72
CA PRO A 130 13.97 3.34 -19.61
C PRO A 130 13.70 3.93 -18.22
N VAL A 131 13.34 5.22 -18.12
CA VAL A 131 12.80 5.80 -16.89
C VAL A 131 11.28 5.63 -16.75
N TYR A 132 10.58 5.21 -17.80
CA TYR A 132 9.15 4.92 -17.76
C TYR A 132 8.87 3.43 -17.54
N ILE A 133 7.95 3.16 -16.63
CA ILE A 133 7.38 1.84 -16.42
C ILE A 133 6.15 1.71 -17.33
N VAL A 134 6.06 0.59 -18.04
CA VAL A 134 4.89 0.24 -18.85
C VAL A 134 3.67 0.19 -17.93
N PRO A 135 2.60 0.97 -18.21
CA PRO A 135 1.42 0.98 -17.36
C PRO A 135 0.70 -0.38 -17.35
N SER A 136 0.25 -0.80 -16.18
CA SER A 136 -0.66 -1.93 -16.01
C SER A 136 -2.10 -1.55 -16.34
N CYS A 137 -2.47 -0.28 -16.17
CA CYS A 137 -3.78 0.23 -16.59
C CYS A 137 -3.70 1.63 -17.19
N VAL A 138 -4.66 1.93 -18.08
CA VAL A 138 -4.83 3.22 -18.74
C VAL A 138 -6.32 3.58 -18.70
N ALA A 139 -6.62 4.80 -18.26
CA ALA A 139 -7.92 5.42 -18.40
C ALA A 139 -7.86 6.39 -19.58
N GLU A 140 -8.51 6.02 -20.69
CA GLU A 140 -8.45 6.75 -21.96
C GLU A 140 -8.81 8.23 -21.79
N GLY A 141 -7.89 9.11 -22.21
CA GLY A 141 -8.06 10.56 -22.09
C GLY A 141 -7.91 11.14 -20.67
N VAL A 142 -7.63 10.32 -19.66
CA VAL A 142 -7.49 10.75 -18.26
C VAL A 142 -6.05 10.56 -17.76
N GLY A 143 -5.51 9.35 -17.85
CA GLY A 143 -4.22 9.04 -17.25
C GLY A 143 -3.84 7.56 -17.33
N ARG A 144 -2.69 7.23 -16.74
CA ARG A 144 -2.12 5.88 -16.70
C ARG A 144 -1.50 5.63 -15.34
N ALA A 145 -1.45 4.37 -14.92
CA ALA A 145 -0.87 3.99 -13.64
C ALA A 145 0.05 2.78 -13.78
N THR A 146 1.10 2.76 -12.97
CA THR A 146 2.11 1.69 -12.94
C THR A 146 1.62 0.47 -12.13
N PRO A 147 2.17 -0.74 -12.37
CA PRO A 147 1.81 -1.94 -11.62
C PRO A 147 2.02 -1.79 -10.10
N PRO A 148 0.97 -1.81 -9.26
CA PRO A 148 1.09 -1.58 -7.82
C PRO A 148 1.46 -2.86 -7.05
N ARG A 149 2.49 -3.59 -7.50
CA ARG A 149 2.80 -4.94 -6.99
C ARG A 149 2.99 -4.97 -5.48
N ARG A 150 3.71 -3.99 -4.92
CA ARG A 150 3.99 -3.97 -3.48
C ARG A 150 2.76 -3.63 -2.66
N LEU A 151 1.83 -2.84 -3.20
CA LEU A 151 0.53 -2.59 -2.56
C LEU A 151 -0.35 -3.85 -2.59
N VAL A 152 -0.32 -4.61 -3.68
CA VAL A 152 -1.01 -5.91 -3.79
C VAL A 152 -0.44 -6.92 -2.79
N GLU A 153 0.89 -6.99 -2.64
CA GLU A 153 1.53 -7.86 -1.64
C GLU A 153 1.13 -7.48 -0.20
N VAL A 154 1.11 -6.19 0.14
CA VAL A 154 0.61 -5.74 1.46
C VAL A 154 -0.85 -6.11 1.65
N ALA A 155 -1.71 -5.85 0.66
CA ALA A 155 -3.13 -6.21 0.75
C ALA A 155 -3.30 -7.72 0.93
N GLY A 156 -2.56 -8.55 0.19
CA GLY A 156 -2.61 -10.01 0.31
C GLY A 156 -2.30 -10.52 1.71
N ALA A 157 -1.41 -9.85 2.46
CA ALA A 157 -1.09 -10.21 3.84
C ALA A 157 -2.27 -10.03 4.83
N PHE A 158 -3.30 -9.28 4.45
CA PHE A 158 -4.49 -9.04 5.27
C PHE A 158 -5.71 -9.87 4.85
N GLY A 159 -5.58 -10.75 3.85
CA GLY A 159 -6.69 -11.57 3.34
C GLY A 159 -7.91 -10.71 2.99
N ASP A 160 -9.09 -11.08 3.49
CA ASP A 160 -10.35 -10.34 3.27
C ASP A 160 -10.34 -8.87 3.73
N ARG A 161 -9.44 -8.52 4.65
CA ARG A 161 -9.26 -7.14 5.17
C ARG A 161 -8.33 -6.30 4.30
N GLY A 162 -7.71 -6.91 3.29
CA GLY A 162 -6.85 -6.27 2.30
C GLY A 162 -7.54 -6.20 0.94
N GLN A 163 -7.66 -5.00 0.37
CA GLN A 163 -8.24 -4.84 -0.96
C GLN A 163 -7.39 -3.94 -1.85
N VAL A 164 -7.38 -4.23 -3.15
CA VAL A 164 -6.85 -3.32 -4.16
C VAL A 164 -7.92 -3.12 -5.23
N HIS A 165 -8.18 -1.86 -5.56
CA HIS A 165 -9.12 -1.40 -6.56
C HIS A 165 -8.36 -0.66 -7.67
N SER A 166 -8.98 -0.54 -8.84
CA SER A 166 -8.37 0.18 -9.97
C SER A 166 -8.54 1.69 -9.85
N ILE A 167 -7.45 2.42 -9.97
CA ILE A 167 -7.46 3.87 -10.18
C ILE A 167 -7.90 4.23 -11.61
N CYS A 168 -7.84 3.29 -12.55
CA CYS A 168 -8.26 3.49 -13.93
C CYS A 168 -9.77 3.24 -14.15
N SER A 169 -10.55 3.00 -13.08
CA SER A 169 -11.99 2.89 -13.17
C SER A 169 -12.65 4.23 -13.47
N ASP A 170 -13.69 4.23 -14.32
CA ASP A 170 -14.49 5.42 -14.62
C ASP A 170 -15.35 5.90 -13.43
N ASP A 171 -15.56 5.02 -12.44
CA ASP A 171 -16.39 5.28 -11.27
C ASP A 171 -15.80 4.68 -9.99
N TYR A 172 -15.58 5.55 -9.00
CA TYR A 172 -15.02 5.17 -7.69
C TYR A 172 -16.10 4.83 -6.65
N ARG A 173 -17.39 5.01 -6.95
CA ARG A 173 -18.46 4.73 -5.97
C ARG A 173 -18.46 3.26 -5.53
N ALA A 174 -18.27 2.33 -6.47
CA ALA A 174 -18.22 0.91 -6.15
C ALA A 174 -16.99 0.52 -5.31
N PRO A 175 -15.75 0.88 -5.69
CA PRO A 175 -14.58 0.72 -4.83
C PRO A 175 -14.74 1.30 -3.42
N LEU A 176 -15.24 2.54 -3.32
CA LEU A 176 -15.44 3.20 -2.03
C LEU A 176 -16.53 2.52 -1.18
N ALA A 177 -17.59 1.99 -1.80
CA ALA A 177 -18.62 1.23 -1.11
C ALA A 177 -18.05 -0.08 -0.53
N LEU A 178 -17.23 -0.81 -1.30
CA LEU A 178 -16.57 -2.03 -0.84
C LEU A 178 -15.58 -1.78 0.31
N ILE A 179 -14.80 -0.69 0.23
CA ILE A 179 -13.92 -0.27 1.33
C ILE A 179 -14.75 0.05 2.58
N ALA A 180 -15.84 0.81 2.42
CA ALA A 180 -16.72 1.17 3.53
C ALA A 180 -17.39 -0.07 4.17
N GLU A 181 -17.76 -1.07 3.37
CA GLU A 181 -18.30 -2.34 3.84
C GLU A 181 -17.29 -3.07 4.75
N ARG A 182 -16.03 -3.20 4.32
CA ARG A 182 -14.97 -3.83 5.15
C ARG A 182 -14.70 -3.08 6.44
N VAL A 183 -14.73 -1.75 6.40
CA VAL A 183 -14.63 -0.94 7.62
C VAL A 183 -15.83 -1.19 8.53
N GLY A 184 -17.04 -1.32 7.98
CA GLY A 184 -18.26 -1.67 8.73
C GLY A 184 -18.20 -3.05 9.38
N GLU A 185 -17.69 -4.06 8.68
CA GLU A 185 -17.43 -5.40 9.22
C GLU A 185 -16.47 -5.36 10.42
N ALA A 186 -15.39 -4.58 10.32
CA ALA A 186 -14.44 -4.41 11.41
C ALA A 186 -15.07 -3.69 12.63
N ILE A 187 -15.95 -2.71 12.42
CA ILE A 187 -16.66 -2.01 13.51
C ILE A 187 -17.64 -2.95 14.23
N THR A 188 -18.46 -3.67 13.46
CA THR A 188 -19.55 -4.51 14.01
C THR A 188 -19.03 -5.67 14.86
N ARG A 189 -17.83 -6.19 14.59
CA ARG A 189 -17.18 -7.21 15.41
C ARG A 189 -16.76 -6.71 16.79
N THR A 190 -16.64 -5.40 16.97
CA THR A 190 -15.91 -4.82 18.10
C THR A 190 -16.78 -4.01 19.06
N TRP A 191 -17.90 -3.44 18.61
CA TRP A 191 -18.62 -2.40 19.38
C TRP A 191 -20.04 -2.76 19.86
N CYS A 192 -20.59 -3.92 19.48
CA CYS A 192 -21.98 -4.28 19.80
C CYS A 192 -22.18 -5.68 20.43
N ALA A 193 -21.11 -6.35 20.83
CA ALA A 193 -21.23 -7.55 21.65
C ALA A 193 -21.25 -7.13 23.13
N ASP A 194 -22.40 -7.32 23.77
CA ASP A 194 -22.59 -7.19 25.23
C ASP A 194 -21.67 -8.14 26.03
#